data_AF-A0A2G6J0P2-F1
#
_entry.id   AF-A0A2G6J0P2-F1
#
_cell.length_a   1.000
_cell.length_b   1.000
_cell.length_c   1.000
_cell.angle_alpha   90.00
_cell.angle_beta   90.00
_cell.angle_gamma   90.00
#
_symmetry.space_group_name_H-M   'P 1'
#
loop_
_entity.id
_entity.type
_entity.pdbx_description
1 polymer ?
#
loop_
_entity_poly.entity_id
_entity_poly.type
_entity_poly.pdbx_seq_one_letter_code
_entity_poly.pdbx_strand_id
1 'polypeptide(L)'
;MRPMPHAPGFPKLSGCVHVATDTPQRRQRFAAEIALLSSFGWRITPPDSGPRDAPDMQVVPLGECDAPNDIPTLIRCDRAHPDAIEPDGFAMLSALGGGQIERDLAASVTTDALVDKVLIGLNWSMVQAGPYCGIARSPERGTEGPRSVRPDSGFTGRPLQELAGMMCSTDALARSLGLAAINAFWNRVGQQGDKTGFARFDPPGEGLVIIGGFRDAQKRLPQARIVEREPQGNDIAVADAAQAIAGAQALVITAQTLMNGSLEPLLRSSGQVPFRMLLGPSAPVCPLLLEYGLNDVSGTAVSDWAATEQFILETGTNLMRPDLTCNIGVCR
;
A
#
# COMPACT_ATOMS: atom_id res chain seq x y z
N MET A 1 0.59 -31.08 -4.13
CA MET A 1 -0.20 -29.89 -4.52
C MET A 1 -0.20 -29.80 -6.04
N ARG A 2 -1.37 -29.75 -6.69
CA ARG A 2 -1.43 -29.43 -8.13
C ARG A 2 -1.00 -27.96 -8.32
N PRO A 3 -0.24 -27.61 -9.37
CA PRO A 3 -0.04 -26.22 -9.73
C PRO A 3 -1.40 -25.63 -10.10
N MET A 4 -1.89 -24.70 -9.30
CA MET A 4 -3.05 -23.89 -9.65
C MET A 4 -2.63 -22.92 -10.77
N PRO A 5 -3.51 -22.62 -11.74
CA PRO A 5 -3.19 -21.69 -12.83
C PRO A 5 -2.72 -20.34 -12.26
N HIS A 6 -1.66 -19.79 -12.86
CA HIS A 6 -1.17 -18.45 -12.54
C HIS A 6 -2.34 -17.47 -12.66
N ALA A 7 -2.65 -16.77 -11.59
CA ALA A 7 -3.59 -15.66 -11.68
C ALA A 7 -3.05 -14.54 -12.56
N PRO A 8 -3.92 -13.71 -13.15
CA PRO A 8 -3.50 -12.55 -13.91
C PRO A 8 -2.60 -11.70 -13.02
N GLY A 9 -1.30 -11.71 -13.30
CA GLY A 9 -0.36 -10.84 -12.63
C GLY A 9 -0.63 -9.38 -12.99
N PHE A 10 0.14 -8.47 -12.41
CA PHE A 10 0.03 -7.07 -12.76
C PHE A 10 0.18 -6.85 -14.28
N PRO A 11 -0.61 -5.93 -14.88
CA PRO A 11 -0.29 -5.46 -16.22
C PRO A 11 1.13 -4.89 -16.26
N LYS A 12 1.83 -5.11 -17.38
CA LYS A 12 3.14 -4.50 -17.62
C LYS A 12 2.93 -2.97 -17.65
N LEU A 13 3.77 -2.24 -16.91
CA LEU A 13 3.80 -0.79 -17.07
C LEU A 13 4.14 -0.45 -18.52
N SER A 14 3.52 0.59 -19.08
CA SER A 14 3.78 1.00 -20.47
C SER A 14 3.33 2.43 -20.76
N GLY A 15 3.77 2.96 -21.91
CA GLY A 15 3.33 4.26 -22.41
C GLY A 15 4.23 5.42 -22.01
N CYS A 16 3.78 6.62 -22.38
CA CYS A 16 4.46 7.88 -22.12
C CYS A 16 3.49 8.89 -21.53
N VAL A 17 3.92 9.66 -20.54
CA VAL A 17 3.10 10.67 -19.87
C VAL A 17 3.83 12.00 -19.86
N HIS A 18 3.20 13.04 -20.42
CA HIS A 18 3.71 14.39 -20.36
C HIS A 18 3.40 15.01 -19.00
N VAL A 19 4.40 15.59 -18.35
CA VAL A 19 4.27 16.20 -17.01
C VAL A 19 4.76 17.63 -17.05
N ALA A 20 3.95 18.57 -16.57
CA ALA A 20 4.26 19.98 -16.59
C ALA A 20 5.41 20.31 -15.62
N THR A 21 6.50 20.86 -16.14
CA THR A 21 7.69 21.31 -15.39
C THR A 21 8.15 22.72 -15.83
N ASP A 22 7.24 23.49 -16.40
CA ASP A 22 7.44 24.82 -16.98
C ASP A 22 7.67 25.93 -15.94
N THR A 23 7.20 25.75 -14.70
CA THR A 23 7.41 26.69 -13.60
C THR A 23 8.36 26.14 -12.52
N PRO A 24 9.06 26.99 -11.74
CA PRO A 24 9.89 26.55 -10.62
C PRO A 24 9.12 25.69 -9.60
N GLN A 25 7.88 26.06 -9.29
CA GLN A 25 7.02 25.34 -8.35
C GLN A 25 6.68 23.93 -8.87
N ARG A 26 6.31 23.81 -10.16
CA ARG A 26 6.04 22.52 -10.79
C ARG A 26 7.29 21.64 -10.86
N ARG A 27 8.48 22.21 -11.15
CA ARG A 27 9.76 21.46 -11.07
C ARG A 27 10.05 20.92 -9.70
N GLN A 28 9.86 21.73 -8.65
CA GLN A 28 10.06 21.29 -7.28
C GLN A 28 9.09 20.17 -6.90
N ARG A 29 7.81 20.31 -7.25
CA ARG A 29 6.80 19.29 -7.00
C ARG A 29 7.10 17.99 -7.75
N PHE A 30 7.46 18.07 -9.03
CA PHE A 30 7.87 16.91 -9.82
C PHE A 30 9.03 16.16 -9.17
N ALA A 31 10.10 16.86 -8.77
CA ALA A 31 11.23 16.24 -8.09
C ALA A 31 10.84 15.56 -6.76
N ALA A 32 9.94 16.17 -5.99
CA ALA A 32 9.43 15.59 -4.75
C ALA A 32 8.61 14.32 -5.00
N GLU A 33 7.72 14.31 -6.00
CA GLU A 33 6.93 13.12 -6.35
C GLU A 33 7.81 11.98 -6.89
N ILE A 34 8.85 12.28 -7.69
CA ILE A 34 9.82 11.26 -8.14
C ILE A 34 10.57 10.64 -6.96
N ALA A 35 11.00 11.46 -6.00
CA ALA A 35 11.64 10.97 -4.78
C ALA A 35 10.68 10.12 -3.94
N LEU A 36 9.42 10.51 -3.87
CA LEU A 36 8.38 9.78 -3.13
C LEU A 36 8.06 8.43 -3.78
N LEU A 37 7.84 8.37 -5.10
CA LEU A 37 7.65 7.12 -5.84
C LEU A 37 8.89 6.20 -5.72
N SER A 38 10.09 6.76 -5.79
CA SER A 38 11.32 6.00 -5.53
C SER A 38 11.35 5.42 -4.11
N SER A 39 10.89 6.18 -3.11
CA SER A 39 10.79 5.72 -1.73
C SER A 39 9.73 4.61 -1.53
N PHE A 40 8.75 4.54 -2.43
CA PHE A 40 7.78 3.44 -2.48
C PHE A 40 8.39 2.17 -3.10
N GLY A 41 9.60 2.23 -3.65
CA GLY A 41 10.30 1.10 -4.25
C GLY A 41 10.21 1.02 -5.77
N TRP A 42 9.64 2.04 -6.44
CA TRP A 42 9.71 2.15 -7.90
C TRP A 42 11.12 2.52 -8.35
N ARG A 43 11.70 1.76 -9.29
CA ARG A 43 13.03 2.07 -9.86
C ARG A 43 12.86 3.09 -10.98
N ILE A 44 13.10 4.36 -10.66
CA ILE A 44 12.99 5.48 -11.60
C ILE A 44 14.39 6.01 -11.93
N THR A 45 14.85 5.87 -13.18
CA THR A 45 16.16 6.38 -13.59
C THR A 45 16.09 7.79 -14.20
N PRO A 46 17.11 8.65 -13.94
CA PRO A 46 17.44 9.77 -14.82
C PRO A 46 18.11 9.28 -16.12
N PRO A 47 18.15 10.10 -17.19
CA PRO A 47 18.75 9.75 -18.49
C PRO A 47 20.22 9.25 -18.41
N ASP A 48 20.96 9.64 -17.37
CA ASP A 48 22.42 9.47 -17.28
C ASP A 48 22.89 8.31 -16.38
N SER A 49 22.01 7.38 -15.99
CA SER A 49 22.35 6.30 -15.05
C SER A 49 22.50 4.94 -15.74
N GLY A 50 23.62 4.25 -15.47
CA GLY A 50 24.10 3.09 -16.23
C GLY A 50 23.25 1.79 -16.14
N PRO A 51 23.63 0.75 -16.91
CA PRO A 51 22.73 -0.32 -17.37
C PRO A 51 22.47 -1.50 -16.40
N ARG A 52 22.80 -1.41 -15.11
CA ARG A 52 22.87 -2.63 -14.26
C ARG A 52 21.57 -3.12 -13.63
N ASP A 53 20.47 -2.39 -13.73
CA ASP A 53 19.12 -2.91 -13.48
C ASP A 53 18.13 -2.10 -14.34
N ALA A 54 17.35 -2.77 -15.17
CA ALA A 54 16.37 -2.07 -16.02
C ALA A 54 15.35 -1.33 -15.12
N PRO A 55 15.12 -0.03 -15.34
CA PRO A 55 14.20 0.74 -14.53
C PRO A 55 12.76 0.29 -14.75
N ASP A 56 11.92 0.47 -13.74
CA ASP A 56 10.48 0.31 -13.91
C ASP A 56 9.91 1.47 -14.75
N MET A 57 10.54 2.64 -14.66
CA MET A 57 10.13 3.88 -15.33
C MET A 57 11.35 4.77 -15.60
N GLN A 58 11.35 5.53 -16.69
CA GLN A 58 12.40 6.52 -16.97
C GLN A 58 11.85 7.95 -17.03
N VAL A 59 12.70 8.93 -16.74
CA VAL A 59 12.37 10.35 -16.89
C VAL A 59 13.21 10.95 -18.01
N VAL A 60 12.59 11.58 -19.00
CA VAL A 60 13.27 12.23 -20.14
C VAL A 60 12.73 13.65 -20.35
N PRO A 61 13.52 14.59 -20.88
CA PRO A 61 13.00 15.90 -21.30
C PRO A 61 12.21 15.79 -22.61
N LEU A 62 11.27 16.72 -22.80
CA LEU A 62 10.51 16.84 -24.05
C LEU A 62 11.47 17.02 -25.25
N GLY A 63 11.34 16.15 -26.25
CA GLY A 63 12.16 16.16 -27.47
C GLY A 63 13.27 15.11 -27.52
N GLU A 64 13.55 14.40 -26.42
CA GLU A 64 14.47 13.24 -26.41
C GLU A 64 13.73 11.90 -26.60
N CYS A 65 12.43 11.94 -26.87
CA CYS A 65 11.59 10.77 -27.08
C CYS A 65 11.54 10.37 -28.57
N ASP A 66 12.71 10.17 -29.20
CA ASP A 66 12.81 9.86 -30.64
C ASP A 66 12.80 8.35 -30.96
N ALA A 67 12.60 7.49 -29.96
CA ALA A 67 12.45 6.05 -30.17
C ALA A 67 11.34 5.46 -29.29
N PRO A 68 10.57 4.48 -29.79
CA PRO A 68 9.66 3.69 -28.96
C PRO A 68 10.49 2.79 -28.04
N ASN A 69 10.95 3.33 -26.91
CA ASN A 69 11.57 2.52 -25.88
C ASN A 69 10.46 1.77 -25.14
N ASP A 70 10.61 0.45 -25.00
CA ASP A 70 9.72 -0.46 -24.23
C ASP A 70 9.62 -0.12 -22.72
N ILE A 71 10.24 0.99 -22.29
CA ILE A 71 10.31 1.45 -20.91
C ILE A 71 9.25 2.55 -20.68
N PRO A 72 8.38 2.40 -19.67
CA PRO A 72 7.41 3.44 -19.28
C PRO A 72 8.09 4.78 -19.02
N THR A 73 7.59 5.85 -19.63
CA THR A 73 8.33 7.12 -19.69
C THR A 73 7.53 8.30 -19.14
N LEU A 74 8.14 9.05 -18.23
CA LEU A 74 7.69 10.38 -17.79
C LEU A 74 8.44 11.45 -18.58
N ILE A 75 7.71 12.24 -19.39
CA ILE A 75 8.25 13.28 -20.26
C ILE A 75 8.11 14.64 -19.57
N ARG A 76 9.24 15.25 -19.20
CA ARG A 76 9.29 16.57 -18.58
C ARG A 76 9.04 17.68 -19.61
N CYS A 77 7.97 18.44 -19.41
CA CYS A 77 7.60 19.57 -20.24
C CYS A 77 8.04 20.88 -19.60
N ASP A 78 9.27 21.32 -19.89
CA ASP A 78 9.83 22.58 -19.38
C ASP A 78 9.24 23.84 -20.09
N ARG A 79 8.28 23.62 -21.00
CA ARG A 79 7.42 24.62 -21.65
C ARG A 79 5.98 24.12 -21.62
N ALA A 80 5.01 25.02 -21.72
CA ALA A 80 3.60 24.66 -21.77
C ALA A 80 3.32 23.62 -22.87
N HIS A 81 2.67 22.52 -22.49
CA HIS A 81 2.34 21.40 -23.37
C HIS A 81 0.87 21.02 -23.13
N PRO A 82 0.04 20.90 -24.19
CA PRO A 82 -1.42 20.74 -24.05
C PRO A 82 -1.81 19.44 -23.32
N ASP A 83 -1.03 18.37 -23.53
CA ASP A 83 -1.31 17.05 -22.93
C ASP A 83 -0.59 16.82 -21.60
N ALA A 84 0.08 17.83 -21.04
CA ALA A 84 0.82 17.67 -19.80
C ALA A 84 -0.10 17.67 -18.57
N ILE A 85 0.02 16.65 -17.74
CA ILE A 85 -0.62 16.60 -16.42
C ILE A 85 0.17 17.41 -15.40
N GLU A 86 -0.50 17.81 -14.31
CA GLU A 86 0.20 18.35 -13.14
C GLU A 86 1.13 17.28 -12.54
N PRO A 87 2.25 17.69 -11.91
CA PRO A 87 3.16 16.77 -11.24
C PRO A 87 2.50 16.22 -9.98
N ASP A 88 1.74 15.15 -10.15
CA ASP A 88 1.08 14.36 -9.11
C ASP A 88 1.55 12.92 -9.21
N GLY A 89 2.14 12.38 -8.14
CA GLY A 89 2.83 11.09 -8.19
C GLY A 89 1.89 9.93 -8.52
N PHE A 90 0.65 9.95 -7.99
CA PHE A 90 -0.31 8.88 -8.25
C PHE A 90 -0.86 8.97 -9.68
N ALA A 91 -1.14 10.17 -10.18
CA ALA A 91 -1.56 10.37 -11.56
C ALA A 91 -0.47 9.96 -12.57
N MET A 92 0.79 10.35 -12.32
CA MET A 92 1.94 9.93 -13.12
C MET A 92 2.08 8.41 -13.15
N LEU A 93 2.02 7.76 -11.99
CA LEU A 93 2.10 6.30 -11.87
C LEU A 93 0.93 5.60 -12.56
N SER A 94 -0.29 6.09 -12.33
CA SER A 94 -1.52 5.51 -12.87
C SER A 94 -1.59 5.58 -14.39
N ALA A 95 -1.15 6.69 -14.97
CA ALA A 95 -1.13 6.86 -16.41
C ALA A 95 -0.13 5.92 -17.12
N LEU A 96 0.84 5.36 -16.39
CA LEU A 96 1.75 4.32 -16.87
C LEU A 96 1.33 2.89 -16.50
N GLY A 97 0.15 2.72 -15.88
CA GLY A 97 -0.42 1.43 -15.51
C GLY A 97 -0.03 0.91 -14.12
N GLY A 98 0.65 1.70 -13.30
CA GLY A 98 0.94 1.36 -11.90
C GLY A 98 -0.18 1.81 -10.97
N GLY A 99 -0.14 1.47 -9.68
CA GLY A 99 -1.16 1.86 -8.70
C GLY A 99 -2.49 1.12 -8.89
N GLN A 100 -2.46 -0.06 -9.50
CA GLN A 100 -3.66 -0.81 -9.88
C GLN A 100 -4.37 -1.37 -8.65
N ILE A 101 -3.62 -1.83 -7.64
CA ILE A 101 -4.19 -2.34 -6.39
C ILE A 101 -5.04 -1.26 -5.70
N GLU A 102 -4.52 -0.03 -5.62
CA GLU A 102 -5.21 1.09 -4.99
C GLU A 102 -6.50 1.45 -5.72
N ARG A 103 -6.45 1.51 -7.07
CA ARG A 103 -7.63 1.81 -7.89
C ARG A 103 -8.71 0.74 -7.74
N ASP A 104 -8.32 -0.52 -7.82
CA ASP A 104 -9.28 -1.63 -7.75
C ASP A 104 -9.88 -1.77 -6.36
N LEU A 105 -9.07 -1.63 -5.30
CA LEU A 105 -9.57 -1.60 -3.93
C LEU A 105 -10.55 -0.43 -3.72
N ALA A 106 -10.22 0.77 -4.21
CA ALA A 106 -11.13 1.91 -4.12
C ALA A 106 -12.45 1.66 -4.87
N ALA A 107 -12.37 1.14 -6.10
CA ALA A 107 -13.53 0.82 -6.93
C ALA A 107 -14.38 -0.34 -6.38
N SER A 108 -13.78 -1.21 -5.56
CA SER A 108 -14.47 -2.36 -4.96
C SER A 108 -15.48 -1.99 -3.87
N VAL A 109 -15.42 -0.77 -3.34
CA VAL A 109 -16.37 -0.25 -2.33
C VAL A 109 -17.67 0.12 -3.02
N THR A 110 -18.69 -0.72 -2.89
CA THR A 110 -19.98 -0.58 -3.59
C THR A 110 -21.13 -0.45 -2.60
N THR A 111 -21.42 0.78 -2.16
CA THR A 111 -22.47 1.07 -1.16
C THR A 111 -22.92 2.52 -1.23
N ASP A 112 -24.19 2.82 -0.99
CA ASP A 112 -24.67 4.22 -0.92
C ASP A 112 -24.50 4.84 0.49
N ALA A 113 -23.75 4.17 1.38
CA ALA A 113 -23.53 4.65 2.74
C ALA A 113 -22.76 5.98 2.75
N LEU A 114 -23.26 6.91 3.55
CA LEU A 114 -22.60 8.17 3.83
C LEU A 114 -21.75 8.04 5.09
N VAL A 115 -20.63 8.75 5.11
CA VAL A 115 -19.72 8.80 6.25
C VAL A 115 -20.40 9.51 7.42
N ASP A 116 -20.48 8.83 8.55
CA ASP A 116 -20.98 9.41 9.81
C ASP A 116 -19.83 10.10 10.56
N LYS A 117 -18.68 9.43 10.61
CA LYS A 117 -17.55 9.84 11.45
C LYS A 117 -16.21 9.44 10.85
N VAL A 118 -15.25 10.35 10.97
CA VAL A 118 -13.82 10.10 10.73
C VAL A 118 -13.07 10.48 11.99
N LEU A 119 -12.23 9.57 12.47
CA LEU A 119 -11.31 9.80 13.59
C LEU A 119 -9.89 9.56 13.11
N ILE A 120 -9.00 10.51 13.38
CA ILE A 120 -7.56 10.37 13.15
C ILE A 120 -6.89 10.42 14.52
N GLY A 121 -6.66 9.24 15.09
CA GLY A 121 -5.85 9.11 16.29
C GLY A 121 -4.37 9.06 15.95
N LEU A 122 -3.55 9.03 17.00
CA LEU A 122 -2.09 8.98 16.88
C LEU A 122 -1.61 7.82 15.98
N ASN A 123 -2.25 6.68 16.12
CA ASN A 123 -1.78 5.40 15.60
C ASN A 123 -2.81 4.71 14.73
N TRP A 124 -4.05 5.16 14.79
CA TRP A 124 -5.18 4.55 14.13
C TRP A 124 -6.09 5.63 13.56
N SER A 125 -6.43 5.49 12.30
CA SER A 125 -7.53 6.18 11.64
C SER A 125 -8.74 5.26 11.61
N MET A 126 -9.93 5.81 11.82
CA MET A 126 -11.19 5.08 11.85
C MET A 126 -12.24 5.80 11.02
N VAL A 127 -13.00 5.04 10.24
CA VAL A 127 -14.11 5.53 9.40
C VAL A 127 -15.36 4.74 9.74
N GLN A 128 -16.46 5.45 10.05
CA GLN A 128 -17.80 4.90 10.24
C GLN A 128 -18.74 5.44 9.16
N ALA A 129 -19.54 4.57 8.57
CA ALA A 129 -20.53 4.92 7.55
C ALA A 129 -21.70 3.93 7.56
N GLY A 130 -22.85 4.32 8.12
CA GLY A 130 -24.02 3.46 8.29
C GLY A 130 -23.65 2.13 9.00
N PRO A 131 -23.82 0.97 8.34
CA PRO A 131 -23.49 -0.33 8.93
C PRO A 131 -22.00 -0.72 8.81
N TYR A 132 -21.13 0.20 8.37
CA TYR A 132 -19.72 -0.06 8.11
C TYR A 132 -18.81 0.66 9.11
N CYS A 133 -17.75 -0.04 9.54
CA CYS A 133 -16.72 0.53 10.39
C CYS A 133 -15.38 -0.12 10.10
N GLY A 134 -14.37 0.72 9.83
CA GLY A 134 -13.05 0.26 9.45
C GLY A 134 -11.96 1.08 10.12
N ILE A 135 -10.80 0.45 10.27
CA ILE A 135 -9.60 1.06 10.82
C ILE A 135 -8.42 0.88 9.87
N ALA A 136 -7.48 1.80 9.94
CA ALA A 136 -6.15 1.66 9.37
C ALA A 136 -5.14 2.31 10.32
N ARG A 137 -3.87 1.94 10.20
CA ARG A 137 -2.78 2.62 10.90
C ARG A 137 -2.73 4.09 10.46
N SER A 138 -2.50 5.01 11.39
CA SER A 138 -2.18 6.40 11.04
C SER A 138 -0.73 6.52 10.54
N PRO A 139 -0.42 7.51 9.69
CA PRO A 139 0.95 7.81 9.29
C PRO A 139 1.89 8.12 10.46
N GLU A 140 3.19 7.96 10.24
CA GLU A 140 4.21 8.35 11.22
C GLU A 140 4.14 9.84 11.54
N ARG A 141 4.41 10.21 12.79
CA ARG A 141 4.43 11.63 13.21
C ARG A 141 5.44 12.40 12.35
N GLY A 142 5.06 13.59 11.93
CA GLY A 142 5.93 14.45 11.12
C GLY A 142 5.97 14.10 9.63
N THR A 143 5.16 13.13 9.18
CA THR A 143 4.86 13.02 7.75
C THR A 143 4.11 14.26 7.28
N GLU A 144 4.58 14.82 6.15
CA GLU A 144 3.91 15.87 5.39
C GLU A 144 2.57 15.29 4.89
N GLY A 145 1.47 15.58 5.59
CA GLY A 145 0.14 15.06 5.28
C GLY A 145 -1.04 15.73 6.02
N PRO A 146 -0.88 16.33 7.23
CA PRO A 146 -2.02 16.98 7.88
C PRO A 146 -2.39 18.36 7.31
N ARG A 147 -1.68 18.88 6.28
CA ARG A 147 -1.92 20.23 5.77
C ARG A 147 -3.08 20.36 4.76
N SER A 148 -3.59 19.28 4.18
CA SER A 148 -4.49 19.40 3.00
C SER A 148 -5.56 18.32 2.82
N VAL A 149 -5.60 17.27 3.65
CA VAL A 149 -6.45 16.09 3.35
C VAL A 149 -7.92 16.28 3.76
N ARG A 150 -8.22 17.17 4.73
CA ARG A 150 -9.60 17.42 5.16
C ARG A 150 -10.27 18.45 4.24
N PRO A 151 -11.40 18.13 3.56
CA PRO A 151 -12.17 19.12 2.83
C PRO A 151 -12.71 20.22 3.76
N ASP A 152 -12.99 21.42 3.23
CA ASP A 152 -13.57 22.52 4.00
C ASP A 152 -14.88 22.11 4.69
N SER A 153 -15.75 21.39 3.96
CA SER A 153 -17.01 20.84 4.47
C SER A 153 -16.85 19.69 5.46
N GLY A 154 -15.63 19.16 5.66
CA GLY A 154 -15.38 17.96 6.43
C GLY A 154 -15.77 16.67 5.71
N PHE A 155 -15.63 15.53 6.39
CA PHE A 155 -15.89 14.19 5.82
C PHE A 155 -17.32 13.69 6.03
N THR A 156 -18.01 14.13 7.09
CA THR A 156 -19.36 13.67 7.40
C THR A 156 -20.34 14.01 6.27
N GLY A 157 -21.20 13.06 5.92
CA GLY A 157 -22.18 13.17 4.83
C GLY A 157 -21.61 12.91 3.43
N ARG A 158 -20.30 12.67 3.28
CA ARG A 158 -19.71 12.29 1.99
C ARG A 158 -19.93 10.80 1.70
N PRO A 159 -19.99 10.37 0.42
CA PRO A 159 -20.05 8.95 0.08
C PRO A 159 -18.82 8.19 0.58
N LEU A 160 -19.01 6.98 1.13
CA LEU A 160 -17.90 6.15 1.60
C LEU A 160 -16.91 5.83 0.46
N GLN A 161 -17.40 5.69 -0.77
CA GLN A 161 -16.57 5.46 -1.96
C GLN A 161 -15.62 6.61 -2.22
N GLU A 162 -16.02 7.84 -1.91
CA GLU A 162 -15.15 9.01 -2.11
C GLU A 162 -13.96 8.96 -1.16
N LEU A 163 -14.18 8.56 0.10
CA LEU A 163 -13.09 8.33 1.05
C LEU A 163 -12.23 7.15 0.61
N ALA A 164 -12.82 6.04 0.15
CA ALA A 164 -12.06 4.92 -0.39
C ALA A 164 -11.13 5.34 -1.54
N GLY A 165 -11.58 6.26 -2.39
CA GLY A 165 -10.79 6.89 -3.45
C GLY A 165 -9.56 7.65 -2.97
N MET A 166 -9.50 8.09 -1.71
CA MET A 166 -8.31 8.76 -1.14
C MET A 166 -7.09 7.83 -1.04
N MET A 167 -7.30 6.51 -1.18
CA MET A 167 -6.23 5.52 -1.36
C MET A 167 -5.39 5.79 -2.61
N CYS A 168 -5.99 6.41 -3.63
CA CYS A 168 -5.36 6.80 -4.89
C CYS A 168 -4.59 8.12 -4.75
N SER A 169 -3.62 8.17 -3.84
CA SER A 169 -2.81 9.35 -3.54
C SER A 169 -1.38 8.95 -3.18
N THR A 170 -0.44 9.89 -3.25
CA THR A 170 0.89 9.74 -2.63
C THR A 170 0.94 10.27 -1.19
N ASP A 171 -0.11 10.97 -0.74
CA ASP A 171 -0.23 11.47 0.64
C ASP A 171 -0.56 10.34 1.62
N ALA A 172 0.28 10.16 2.63
CA ALA A 172 0.15 9.05 3.58
C ALA A 172 -1.15 9.10 4.40
N LEU A 173 -1.65 10.29 4.75
CA LEU A 173 -2.89 10.44 5.52
C LEU A 173 -4.11 10.18 4.63
N ALA A 174 -4.10 10.67 3.38
CA ALA A 174 -5.13 10.35 2.40
C ALA A 174 -5.23 8.82 2.20
N ARG A 175 -4.08 8.16 2.03
CA ARG A 175 -4.01 6.70 1.91
C ARG A 175 -4.52 5.97 3.16
N SER A 176 -4.16 6.45 4.36
CA SER A 176 -4.67 5.91 5.62
C SER A 176 -6.19 5.97 5.72
N LEU A 177 -6.79 7.13 5.39
CA LEU A 177 -8.23 7.32 5.41
C LEU A 177 -8.95 6.48 4.36
N GLY A 178 -8.40 6.41 3.13
CA GLY A 178 -8.93 5.56 2.09
C GLY A 178 -8.88 4.10 2.46
N LEU A 179 -7.78 3.65 3.07
CA LEU A 179 -7.65 2.28 3.56
C LEU A 179 -8.64 1.98 4.69
N ALA A 180 -8.86 2.91 5.63
CA ALA A 180 -9.87 2.76 6.68
C ALA A 180 -11.29 2.67 6.10
N ALA A 181 -11.60 3.45 5.05
CA ALA A 181 -12.88 3.39 4.34
C ALA A 181 -13.08 2.07 3.57
N ILE A 182 -12.04 1.59 2.88
CA ILE A 182 -12.03 0.28 2.21
C ILE A 182 -12.24 -0.84 3.25
N ASN A 183 -11.53 -0.78 4.38
CA ASN A 183 -11.68 -1.75 5.47
C ASN A 183 -13.07 -1.67 6.11
N ALA A 184 -13.71 -0.50 6.15
CA ALA A 184 -15.06 -0.38 6.70
C ALA A 184 -16.07 -1.24 5.91
N PHE A 185 -15.90 -1.29 4.59
CA PHE A 185 -16.73 -2.09 3.71
C PHE A 185 -16.34 -3.58 3.72
N TRP A 186 -15.05 -3.89 3.57
CA TRP A 186 -14.57 -5.28 3.41
C TRP A 186 -14.43 -6.04 4.72
N ASN A 187 -13.94 -5.41 5.79
CA ASN A 187 -13.55 -6.11 7.01
C ASN A 187 -14.74 -6.24 7.96
N ARG A 188 -15.62 -7.20 7.68
CA ARG A 188 -16.82 -7.48 8.47
C ARG A 188 -16.61 -8.66 9.40
N VAL A 189 -17.20 -8.58 10.59
CA VAL A 189 -17.25 -9.69 11.54
C VAL A 189 -17.90 -10.91 10.87
N GLY A 190 -17.36 -12.10 11.16
CA GLY A 190 -17.84 -13.37 10.58
C GLY A 190 -17.10 -13.85 9.33
N GLN A 191 -16.18 -13.06 8.77
CA GLN A 191 -15.28 -13.50 7.68
C GLN A 191 -14.06 -14.28 8.21
N GLN A 192 -14.30 -15.35 8.97
CA GLN A 192 -13.23 -16.13 9.57
C GLN A 192 -12.65 -17.14 8.56
N GLY A 193 -11.32 -17.20 8.49
CA GLY A 193 -10.59 -18.31 7.89
C GLY A 193 -10.03 -19.23 8.97
N ASP A 194 -9.90 -20.53 8.68
CA ASP A 194 -9.48 -21.56 9.65
C ASP A 194 -8.13 -21.27 10.33
N LYS A 195 -7.21 -20.63 9.61
CA LYS A 195 -5.93 -20.11 10.12
C LYS A 195 -5.68 -18.72 9.55
N THR A 196 -5.40 -17.73 10.40
CA THR A 196 -5.06 -16.36 9.97
C THR A 196 -3.69 -15.96 10.48
N GLY A 197 -2.98 -15.12 9.73
CA GLY A 197 -1.68 -14.56 10.08
C GLY A 197 -0.62 -15.63 10.38
N PHE A 198 0.20 -15.41 11.40
CA PHE A 198 1.35 -16.27 11.69
C PHE A 198 1.01 -17.71 12.10
N ALA A 199 -0.25 -18.00 12.43
CA ALA A 199 -0.71 -19.36 12.69
C ALA A 199 -0.66 -20.27 11.44
N ARG A 200 -0.51 -19.70 10.24
CA ARG A 200 -0.35 -20.41 8.97
C ARG A 200 0.98 -21.14 8.82
N PHE A 201 2.02 -20.70 9.52
CA PHE A 201 3.37 -21.23 9.38
C PHE A 201 3.71 -22.15 10.54
N ASP A 202 4.43 -23.24 10.29
CA ASP A 202 4.88 -24.14 11.36
C ASP A 202 6.22 -23.67 11.96
N PRO A 203 6.44 -23.82 13.28
CA PRO A 203 7.76 -23.60 13.88
C PRO A 203 8.81 -24.55 13.26
N PRO A 204 10.06 -24.11 13.07
CA PRO A 204 10.63 -22.84 13.54
C PRO A 204 10.46 -21.66 12.57
N GLY A 205 9.73 -21.80 11.47
CA GLY A 205 9.57 -20.75 10.45
C GLY A 205 10.73 -20.66 9.44
N GLU A 206 11.37 -21.78 9.13
CA GLU A 206 12.45 -21.83 8.13
C GLU A 206 11.95 -21.33 6.76
N GLY A 207 12.78 -20.55 6.06
CA GLY A 207 12.43 -20.00 4.75
C GLY A 207 11.39 -18.88 4.75
N LEU A 208 10.87 -18.47 5.93
CA LEU A 208 9.96 -17.34 6.06
C LEU A 208 10.74 -16.01 6.09
N VAL A 209 10.33 -15.08 5.23
CA VAL A 209 10.73 -13.67 5.28
C VAL A 209 9.51 -12.83 5.65
N ILE A 210 9.68 -11.90 6.58
CA ILE A 210 8.64 -10.99 7.06
C ILE A 210 9.07 -9.57 6.70
N ILE A 211 8.32 -8.88 5.86
CA ILE A 211 8.47 -7.46 5.58
C ILE A 211 7.60 -6.68 6.56
N GLY A 212 8.24 -5.96 7.48
CA GLY A 212 7.60 -5.25 8.58
C GLY A 212 7.92 -5.85 9.96
N GLY A 213 7.91 -4.99 10.97
CA GLY A 213 8.56 -5.18 12.27
C GLY A 213 7.81 -6.08 13.24
N PHE A 214 7.23 -7.18 12.77
CA PHE A 214 6.54 -8.19 13.57
C PHE A 214 7.50 -9.06 14.41
N ARG A 215 8.33 -8.43 15.24
CA ARG A 215 9.38 -9.12 16.03
C ARG A 215 8.82 -10.14 17.02
N ASP A 216 7.62 -9.90 17.53
CA ASP A 216 6.92 -10.87 18.39
C ASP A 216 6.63 -12.20 17.68
N ALA A 217 6.57 -12.23 16.34
CA ALA A 217 6.41 -13.47 15.59
C ALA A 217 7.57 -14.44 15.80
N GLN A 218 8.79 -13.95 16.05
CA GLN A 218 9.98 -14.77 16.28
C GLN A 218 9.92 -15.58 17.58
N LYS A 219 9.02 -15.23 18.54
CA LYS A 219 8.78 -16.07 19.73
C LYS A 219 8.26 -17.46 19.35
N ARG A 220 7.50 -17.55 18.25
CA ARG A 220 6.96 -18.82 17.72
C ARG A 220 7.73 -19.31 16.49
N LEU A 221 8.24 -18.38 15.67
CA LEU A 221 8.93 -18.62 14.41
C LEU A 221 10.37 -18.11 14.50
N PRO A 222 11.23 -18.69 15.37
CA PRO A 222 12.56 -18.14 15.67
C PRO A 222 13.53 -18.10 14.49
N GLN A 223 13.26 -18.81 13.40
CA GLN A 223 14.07 -18.78 12.16
C GLN A 223 13.50 -17.84 11.08
N ALA A 224 12.37 -17.18 11.34
CA ALA A 224 11.84 -16.18 10.43
C ALA A 224 12.77 -14.98 10.36
N ARG A 225 13.09 -14.53 9.14
CA ARG A 225 13.94 -13.35 8.91
C ARG A 225 13.05 -12.12 8.72
N ILE A 226 13.34 -11.05 9.45
CA ILE A 226 12.56 -9.81 9.40
C ILE A 226 13.33 -8.79 8.56
N VAL A 227 12.65 -8.16 7.60
CA VAL A 227 13.13 -6.98 6.87
C VAL A 227 12.38 -5.78 7.42
N GLU A 228 13.10 -4.78 7.90
CA GLU A 228 12.50 -3.56 8.47
C GLU A 228 13.31 -2.31 8.08
N ARG A 229 12.61 -1.17 7.97
CA ARG A 229 13.19 0.13 7.63
C ARG A 229 14.13 0.64 8.71
N GLU A 230 13.76 0.42 9.96
CA GLU A 230 14.58 0.67 11.15
C GLU A 230 14.97 -0.68 11.77
N PRO A 231 15.97 -1.38 11.20
CA PRO A 231 16.34 -2.71 11.65
C PRO A 231 16.91 -2.68 13.07
N GLN A 232 16.57 -3.68 13.87
CA GLN A 232 17.04 -3.88 15.23
C GLN A 232 17.59 -5.30 15.39
N GLY A 233 18.68 -5.46 16.14
CA GLY A 233 19.26 -6.79 16.39
C GLY A 233 19.65 -7.50 15.09
N ASN A 234 18.95 -8.61 14.78
CA ASN A 234 19.19 -9.45 13.60
C ASN A 234 18.26 -9.14 12.43
N ASP A 235 17.51 -8.03 12.47
CA ASP A 235 16.69 -7.60 11.35
C ASP A 235 17.58 -7.26 10.13
N ILE A 236 17.02 -7.49 8.95
CA ILE A 236 17.62 -7.21 7.65
C ILE A 236 17.21 -5.80 7.23
N ALA A 237 18.17 -5.00 6.79
CA ALA A 237 17.90 -3.67 6.25
C ALA A 237 17.19 -3.76 4.89
N VAL A 238 16.40 -2.74 4.55
CA VAL A 238 15.67 -2.68 3.25
C VAL A 238 16.62 -2.82 2.04
N ALA A 239 17.86 -2.32 2.14
CA ALA A 239 18.87 -2.46 1.09
C ALA A 239 19.21 -3.92 0.75
N ASP A 240 19.11 -4.83 1.72
CA ASP A 240 19.41 -6.25 1.58
C ASP A 240 18.14 -7.10 1.37
N ALA A 241 16.96 -6.46 1.28
CA ALA A 241 15.68 -7.13 1.15
C ALA A 241 15.61 -8.04 -0.09
N ALA A 242 16.16 -7.59 -1.22
CA ALA A 242 16.15 -8.35 -2.47
C ALA A 242 16.85 -9.72 -2.31
N GLN A 243 17.98 -9.75 -1.61
CA GLN A 243 18.70 -10.99 -1.32
C GLN A 243 17.92 -11.89 -0.36
N ALA A 244 17.27 -11.31 0.65
CA ALA A 244 16.42 -12.06 1.58
C ALA A 244 15.24 -12.73 0.85
N ILE A 245 14.55 -11.96 0.00
CA ILE A 245 13.38 -12.38 -0.78
C ILE A 245 13.75 -13.45 -1.82
N ALA A 246 14.92 -13.34 -2.47
CA ALA A 246 15.37 -14.30 -3.49
C ALA A 246 15.43 -15.75 -2.98
N GLY A 247 15.71 -15.97 -1.69
CA GLY A 247 15.74 -17.29 -1.05
C GLY A 247 14.50 -17.63 -0.22
N ALA A 248 13.43 -16.82 -0.27
CA ALA A 248 12.26 -17.02 0.57
C ALA A 248 11.35 -18.15 0.03
N GLN A 249 10.89 -19.02 0.93
CA GLN A 249 9.83 -19.99 0.66
C GLN A 249 8.45 -19.39 0.95
N ALA A 250 8.38 -18.46 1.90
CA ALA A 250 7.18 -17.69 2.17
C ALA A 250 7.54 -16.24 2.48
N LEU A 251 6.67 -15.33 2.07
CA LEU A 251 6.79 -13.89 2.33
C LEU A 251 5.53 -13.40 3.05
N VAL A 252 5.69 -12.84 4.24
CA VAL A 252 4.64 -12.10 4.94
C VAL A 252 4.92 -10.62 4.77
N ILE A 253 3.93 -9.85 4.34
CA ILE A 253 4.04 -8.43 4.02
C ILE A 253 3.10 -7.66 4.93
N THR A 254 3.61 -6.66 5.65
CA THR A 254 2.77 -5.76 6.44
C THR A 254 1.76 -5.02 5.57
N ALA A 255 0.52 -4.88 6.04
CA ALA A 255 -0.51 -4.06 5.42
C ALA A 255 -0.11 -2.58 5.31
N GLN A 256 0.88 -2.12 6.08
CA GLN A 256 1.40 -0.75 5.96
C GLN A 256 2.06 -0.46 4.61
N THR A 257 2.41 -1.51 3.84
CA THR A 257 2.88 -1.35 2.46
C THR A 257 1.82 -0.73 1.53
N LEU A 258 0.53 -0.90 1.85
CA LEU A 258 -0.55 -0.15 1.19
C LEU A 258 -0.47 1.34 1.56
N MET A 259 -0.19 1.69 2.82
CA MET A 259 -0.16 3.11 3.21
C MET A 259 1.00 3.89 2.62
N ASN A 260 2.16 3.25 2.42
CA ASN A 260 3.35 3.90 1.87
C ASN A 260 3.62 3.53 0.40
N GLY A 261 2.63 3.02 -0.33
CA GLY A 261 2.74 2.76 -1.78
C GLY A 261 3.65 1.61 -2.21
N SER A 262 4.27 0.90 -1.26
CA SER A 262 5.28 -0.11 -1.58
C SER A 262 4.76 -1.51 -1.89
N LEU A 263 3.47 -1.78 -1.70
CA LEU A 263 2.92 -3.12 -1.93
C LEU A 263 3.09 -3.58 -3.38
N GLU A 264 2.72 -2.74 -4.36
CA GLU A 264 2.77 -3.14 -5.77
C GLU A 264 4.21 -3.41 -6.27
N PRO A 265 5.19 -2.50 -6.10
CA PRO A 265 6.60 -2.79 -6.40
C PRO A 265 7.13 -4.05 -5.71
N LEU A 266 6.76 -4.26 -4.44
CA LEU A 266 7.18 -5.43 -3.69
C LEU A 266 6.59 -6.72 -4.26
N LEU A 267 5.31 -6.73 -4.64
CA LEU A 267 4.67 -7.91 -5.25
C LEU A 267 5.20 -8.18 -6.66
N ARG A 268 5.51 -7.15 -7.45
CA ARG A 268 6.16 -7.28 -8.76
C ARG A 268 7.56 -7.89 -8.65
N SER A 269 8.36 -7.46 -7.67
CA SER A 269 9.74 -7.94 -7.46
C SER A 269 9.86 -9.26 -6.68
N SER A 270 8.78 -9.72 -6.05
CA SER A 270 8.73 -10.98 -5.28
C SER A 270 7.92 -12.09 -5.96
N GLY A 271 7.66 -11.98 -7.27
CA GLY A 271 6.86 -12.95 -8.05
C GLY A 271 7.32 -14.40 -7.99
N GLN A 272 8.60 -14.64 -7.70
CA GLN A 272 9.22 -15.95 -7.55
C GLN A 272 8.89 -16.64 -6.21
N VAL A 273 8.42 -15.90 -5.20
CA VAL A 273 8.12 -16.48 -3.89
C VAL A 273 6.81 -17.26 -3.98
N PRO A 274 6.78 -18.57 -3.63
CA PRO A 274 5.63 -19.42 -3.90
C PRO A 274 4.43 -19.15 -2.98
N PHE A 275 4.67 -18.60 -1.79
CA PHE A 275 3.62 -18.20 -0.85
C PHE A 275 3.82 -16.76 -0.38
N ARG A 276 2.84 -15.89 -0.65
CA ARG A 276 2.85 -14.48 -0.25
C ARG A 276 1.58 -14.14 0.51
N MET A 277 1.73 -13.51 1.67
CA MET A 277 0.64 -13.12 2.56
C MET A 277 0.69 -11.62 2.84
N LEU A 278 -0.46 -10.95 2.74
CA LEU A 278 -0.63 -9.60 3.30
C LEU A 278 -1.20 -9.71 4.71
N LEU A 279 -0.56 -9.07 5.68
CA LEU A 279 -0.88 -9.22 7.10
C LEU A 279 -0.95 -7.89 7.82
N GLY A 280 -1.98 -7.73 8.64
CA GLY A 280 -2.03 -6.73 9.70
C GLY A 280 -3.41 -6.10 9.83
N PRO A 281 -3.69 -5.37 10.92
CA PRO A 281 -5.02 -4.80 11.16
C PRO A 281 -5.55 -3.90 10.04
N SER A 282 -4.65 -3.24 9.30
CA SER A 282 -5.00 -2.41 8.15
C SER A 282 -5.25 -3.19 6.85
N ALA A 283 -5.06 -4.52 6.81
CA ALA A 283 -5.21 -5.30 5.58
C ALA A 283 -6.69 -5.37 5.17
N PRO A 284 -7.05 -4.96 3.94
CA PRO A 284 -8.39 -5.20 3.40
C PRO A 284 -8.56 -6.68 3.11
N VAL A 285 -9.51 -7.35 3.75
CA VAL A 285 -9.85 -8.74 3.45
C VAL A 285 -10.76 -8.77 2.22
N CYS A 286 -10.19 -8.31 1.10
CA CYS A 286 -10.82 -8.22 -0.20
C CYS A 286 -10.25 -9.35 -1.10
N PRO A 287 -11.08 -10.28 -1.60
CA PRO A 287 -10.61 -11.39 -2.44
C PRO A 287 -9.85 -10.97 -3.69
N LEU A 288 -10.11 -9.76 -4.21
CA LEU A 288 -9.41 -9.19 -5.36
C LEU A 288 -7.89 -9.07 -5.14
N LEU A 289 -7.43 -8.88 -3.90
CA LEU A 289 -6.00 -8.86 -3.60
C LEU A 289 -5.31 -10.19 -3.93
N LEU A 290 -6.05 -11.30 -3.91
CA LEU A 290 -5.50 -12.58 -4.30
C LEU A 290 -5.09 -12.55 -5.77
N GLU A 291 -5.80 -11.84 -6.64
CA GLU A 291 -5.50 -11.74 -8.09
C GLU A 291 -4.10 -11.16 -8.34
N TYR A 292 -3.62 -10.28 -7.45
CA TYR A 292 -2.30 -9.64 -7.50
C TYR A 292 -1.13 -10.51 -6.98
N GLY A 293 -1.31 -11.82 -6.96
CA GLY A 293 -0.27 -12.78 -6.60
C GLY A 293 -0.14 -13.07 -5.11
N LEU A 294 -1.04 -12.54 -4.27
CA LEU A 294 -1.19 -12.94 -2.88
C LEU A 294 -1.90 -14.30 -2.79
N ASN A 295 -1.44 -15.14 -1.86
CA ASN A 295 -2.06 -16.42 -1.53
C ASN A 295 -3.00 -16.30 -0.32
N ASP A 296 -2.74 -15.33 0.56
CA ASP A 296 -3.48 -15.11 1.79
C ASP A 296 -3.52 -13.61 2.11
N VAL A 297 -4.67 -13.14 2.59
CA VAL A 297 -4.81 -11.83 3.22
C VAL A 297 -5.43 -12.02 4.59
N SER A 298 -4.71 -11.57 5.61
CA SER A 298 -5.08 -11.71 7.01
C SER A 298 -5.17 -10.32 7.66
N GLY A 299 -6.39 -9.91 7.99
CA GLY A 299 -6.72 -8.60 8.53
C GLY A 299 -7.54 -8.67 9.82
N THR A 300 -8.16 -7.54 10.18
CA THR A 300 -9.05 -7.46 11.34
C THR A 300 -10.32 -6.70 11.02
N ALA A 301 -11.45 -7.17 11.56
CA ALA A 301 -12.73 -6.45 11.58
C ALA A 301 -12.97 -5.85 12.97
N VAL A 302 -13.58 -4.66 13.02
CA VAL A 302 -13.95 -4.00 14.28
C VAL A 302 -15.18 -4.68 14.87
N SER A 303 -15.04 -5.28 16.06
CA SER A 303 -16.13 -6.01 16.73
C SER A 303 -16.86 -5.17 17.78
N ASP A 304 -16.17 -4.21 18.41
CA ASP A 304 -16.77 -3.22 19.31
C ASP A 304 -16.38 -1.81 18.87
N TRP A 305 -17.29 -1.13 18.19
CA TRP A 305 -16.99 0.17 17.56
C TRP A 305 -16.80 1.27 18.59
N ALA A 306 -17.62 1.29 19.65
CA ALA A 306 -17.56 2.32 20.67
C ALA A 306 -16.30 2.19 21.51
N ALA A 307 -15.95 0.96 21.92
CA ALA A 307 -14.72 0.72 22.66
C ALA A 307 -13.47 0.94 21.80
N THR A 308 -13.53 0.64 20.48
CA THR A 308 -12.45 0.96 19.54
C THR A 308 -12.24 2.46 19.42
N GLU A 309 -13.32 3.23 19.24
CA GLU A 309 -13.26 4.69 19.19
C GLU A 309 -12.64 5.26 20.47
N GLN A 310 -13.12 4.83 21.65
CA GLN A 310 -12.60 5.26 22.94
C GLN A 310 -11.11 4.91 23.10
N PHE A 311 -10.70 3.69 22.72
CA PHE A 311 -9.30 3.28 22.75
C PHE A 311 -8.42 4.20 21.90
N ILE A 312 -8.84 4.52 20.68
CA ILE A 312 -8.09 5.39 19.75
C ILE A 312 -8.00 6.82 20.31
N LEU A 313 -9.06 7.33 20.95
CA LEU A 313 -9.09 8.66 21.56
C LEU A 313 -8.20 8.77 22.80
N GLU A 314 -8.18 7.76 23.66
CA GLU A 314 -7.50 7.83 24.96
C GLU A 314 -6.02 7.47 24.89
N THR A 315 -5.69 6.37 24.20
CA THR A 315 -4.31 5.83 24.20
C THR A 315 -3.82 5.51 22.80
N GLY A 316 -4.64 4.82 22.00
CA GLY A 316 -4.35 4.38 20.66
C GLY A 316 -2.94 3.84 20.57
N THR A 317 -2.58 2.81 21.32
CA THR A 317 -1.20 2.28 21.30
C THR A 317 -0.85 1.70 19.91
N ASN A 318 0.43 1.39 19.68
CA ASN A 318 0.88 0.86 18.38
C ASN A 318 0.20 -0.46 17.98
N LEU A 319 -0.31 -1.21 18.95
CA LEU A 319 -1.00 -2.47 18.74
C LEU A 319 -2.50 -2.29 18.97
N MET A 320 -3.31 -2.67 17.99
CA MET A 320 -4.76 -2.74 18.18
C MET A 320 -5.07 -3.86 19.17
N ARG A 321 -5.95 -3.58 20.12
CA ARG A 321 -6.32 -4.53 21.15
C ARG A 321 -7.13 -5.69 20.56
N PRO A 322 -6.80 -6.95 20.89
CA PRO A 322 -7.48 -8.13 20.34
C PRO A 322 -8.91 -8.30 20.84
N ASP A 323 -9.31 -7.65 21.93
CA ASP A 323 -10.70 -7.66 22.42
C ASP A 323 -11.61 -6.68 21.68
N LEU A 324 -11.04 -5.74 20.93
CA LEU A 324 -11.79 -4.71 20.17
C LEU A 324 -12.05 -5.12 18.71
N THR A 325 -11.34 -6.16 18.24
CA THR A 325 -11.35 -6.60 16.85
C THR A 325 -11.37 -8.12 16.78
N CYS A 326 -11.80 -8.67 15.64
CA CYS A 326 -11.63 -10.09 15.34
C CYS A 326 -10.73 -10.29 14.13
N ASN A 327 -9.82 -11.26 14.21
CA ASN A 327 -9.03 -11.69 13.07
C ASN A 327 -9.94 -12.29 12.01
N ILE A 328 -9.71 -11.89 10.77
CA ILE A 328 -10.43 -12.33 9.59
C ILE A 328 -9.43 -12.59 8.47
N GLY A 329 -9.83 -13.36 7.45
CA GLY A 329 -8.93 -13.60 6.34
C GLY A 329 -9.58 -14.28 5.15
N VAL A 330 -8.90 -14.15 4.01
CA VAL A 330 -9.26 -14.79 2.76
C VAL A 330 -8.00 -15.41 2.16
N CYS A 331 -8.10 -16.63 1.65
CA CYS A 331 -6.99 -17.31 0.98
C CYS A 331 -7.47 -18.05 -0.27
N ARG A 332 -6.53 -18.40 -1.15
CA ARG A 332 -6.76 -19.29 -2.29
C ARG A 332 -6.81 -20.75 -1.88
#